data_AF-A0A3M6APL6-F1
#
_entry.id   AF-A0A3M6APL6-F1
#
_cell.length_a   1.000
_cell.length_b   1.000
_cell.length_c   1.000
_cell.angle_alpha   90.00
_cell.angle_beta   90.00
_cell.angle_gamma   90.00
#
_symmetry.space_group_name_H-M   'P 1'
#
loop_
_entity.id
_entity.type
_entity.pdbx_description
1 polymer ?
#
loop_
_entity_poly.entity_id
_entity_poly.type
_entity_poly.pdbx_seq_one_letter_code
_entity_poly.pdbx_strand_id
1 'polypeptide(L)'
;MQPTRRSYSKSFKLQVIQECAQPGASIASIALHHNLNANLVHKWIRLQVQESTALQPAFIPLPLPTNAVNQHAASPNICVEIEHSRGTVKVNWPTESAAACASFLRDLLR
;
A
#
# COMPACT_ATOMS: atom_id res chain seq x y z
N MET A 1 -28.78 -0.48 40.17
CA MET A 1 -29.34 -1.44 39.19
C MET A 1 -28.65 -1.18 37.86
N GLN A 2 -27.65 -1.99 37.48
CA GLN A 2 -26.98 -1.82 36.19
C GLN A 2 -27.93 -2.28 35.08
N PRO A 3 -28.09 -1.54 33.97
CA PRO A 3 -29.00 -1.96 32.91
C PRO A 3 -28.50 -3.25 32.26
N THR A 4 -29.29 -4.32 32.38
CA THR A 4 -29.02 -5.62 31.76
C THR A 4 -29.03 -5.46 30.24
N ARG A 5 -27.86 -5.50 29.61
CA ARG A 5 -27.75 -5.42 28.15
C ARG A 5 -28.19 -6.76 27.55
N ARG A 6 -29.15 -6.73 26.61
CA ARG A 6 -29.49 -7.90 25.80
C ARG A 6 -28.24 -8.38 25.04
N SER A 7 -27.88 -9.63 25.25
CA SER A 7 -26.83 -10.30 24.47
C SER A 7 -27.47 -11.08 23.33
N TYR A 8 -26.83 -11.07 22.17
CA TYR A 8 -27.26 -11.80 20.98
C TYR A 8 -26.17 -12.80 20.60
N SER A 9 -26.58 -14.01 20.20
CA SER A 9 -25.68 -15.06 19.73
C SER A 9 -24.93 -14.63 18.48
N LYS A 10 -23.74 -15.22 18.25
CA LYS A 10 -22.91 -14.91 17.07
C LYS A 10 -23.63 -15.29 15.77
N SER A 11 -24.32 -16.44 15.75
CA SER A 11 -25.10 -16.90 14.60
C SER A 11 -26.21 -15.93 14.21
N PHE A 12 -26.96 -15.41 15.18
CA PHE A 12 -28.03 -14.45 14.91
C PHE A 12 -27.49 -13.13 14.34
N LYS A 13 -26.39 -12.62 14.91
CA LYS A 13 -25.73 -11.40 14.38
C LYS A 13 -25.31 -11.59 12.91
N LEU A 14 -24.70 -12.73 12.59
CA LEU A 14 -24.26 -13.04 11.22
C LEU A 14 -25.44 -13.11 10.25
N GLN A 15 -26.55 -13.74 10.65
CA GLN A 15 -27.76 -13.81 9.83
C GLN A 15 -28.29 -12.42 9.47
N VAL A 16 -28.43 -11.53 10.46
CA VAL A 16 -28.92 -10.16 10.25
C VAL A 16 -27.96 -9.36 9.35
N ILE A 17 -26.65 -9.51 9.55
CA ILE A 17 -25.64 -8.81 8.73
C ILE A 17 -25.67 -9.30 7.28
N GLN A 18 -25.81 -10.61 7.06
CA GLN A 18 -25.89 -11.20 5.72
C GLN A 18 -27.14 -10.77 4.97
N GLU A 19 -28.27 -10.63 5.67
CA GLU A 19 -29.50 -10.07 5.11
C GLU A 19 -29.31 -8.61 4.70
N CYS A 20 -28.58 -7.82 5.51
CA CYS A 20 -28.24 -6.43 5.20
C CYS A 20 -27.23 -6.29 4.05
N ALA A 21 -26.46 -7.33 3.72
CA ALA A 21 -25.49 -7.31 2.64
C ALA A 21 -26.11 -7.50 1.24
N GLN A 22 -27.41 -7.81 1.15
CA GLN A 22 -28.10 -7.97 -0.13
C GLN A 22 -28.22 -6.63 -0.88
N PRO A 23 -28.05 -6.62 -2.20
CA PRO A 23 -28.18 -5.40 -3.00
C PRO A 23 -29.60 -4.82 -2.89
N GLY A 24 -29.72 -3.56 -2.50
CA GLY A 24 -31.01 -2.88 -2.30
C GLY A 24 -31.65 -3.12 -0.92
N ALA A 25 -31.00 -3.86 -0.02
CA ALA A 25 -31.48 -4.06 1.34
C ALA A 25 -31.39 -2.77 2.17
N SER A 26 -32.51 -2.38 2.80
CA SER A 26 -32.52 -1.31 3.78
C SER A 26 -32.21 -1.86 5.17
N ILE A 27 -31.07 -1.44 5.73
CA ILE A 27 -30.63 -1.85 7.08
C ILE A 27 -31.69 -1.50 8.14
N ALA A 28 -32.36 -0.36 7.98
CA ALA A 28 -33.44 0.05 8.90
C ALA A 28 -34.66 -0.88 8.79
N SER A 29 -35.04 -1.28 7.57
CA SER A 29 -36.15 -2.21 7.34
C SER A 29 -35.87 -3.59 7.95
N ILE A 30 -34.65 -4.10 7.78
CA ILE A 30 -34.23 -5.38 8.34
C ILE A 30 -34.16 -5.31 9.87
N ALA A 31 -33.63 -4.21 10.42
CA ALA A 31 -33.61 -4.01 11.86
C ALA A 31 -35.03 -4.01 12.44
N LEU A 32 -36.00 -3.35 11.78
CA LEU A 32 -37.39 -3.37 12.20
C LEU A 32 -38.01 -4.77 12.14
N HIS A 33 -37.74 -5.53 11.08
CA HIS A 33 -38.22 -6.91 10.93
C HIS A 33 -37.74 -7.82 12.08
N HIS A 34 -36.51 -7.64 12.53
CA HIS A 34 -35.93 -8.37 13.67
C HIS A 34 -36.17 -7.72 15.04
N ASN A 35 -36.95 -6.62 15.10
CA ASN A 35 -37.18 -5.81 16.31
C ASN A 35 -35.86 -5.38 17.00
N LEU A 36 -34.92 -4.92 16.18
CA LEU A 36 -33.60 -4.44 16.56
C LEU A 36 -33.47 -2.93 16.32
N ASN A 37 -32.58 -2.31 17.08
CA ASN A 37 -32.18 -0.94 16.81
C ASN A 37 -31.21 -0.91 15.61
N ALA A 38 -31.48 -0.09 14.60
CA ALA A 38 -30.61 0.04 13.42
C ALA A 38 -29.14 0.39 13.79
N ASN A 39 -28.93 1.17 14.86
CA ASN A 39 -27.59 1.49 15.35
C ASN A 39 -26.83 0.26 15.85
N LEU A 40 -27.54 -0.73 16.40
CA LEU A 40 -26.96 -1.98 16.85
C LEU A 40 -26.48 -2.81 15.64
N VAL A 41 -27.30 -2.87 14.59
CA VAL A 41 -26.95 -3.55 13.33
C VAL A 41 -25.75 -2.87 12.67
N HIS A 42 -25.72 -1.54 12.60
CA HIS A 42 -24.56 -0.78 12.10
C HIS A 42 -23.30 -1.10 12.89
N LYS A 43 -23.40 -1.21 14.22
CA LYS A 43 -22.26 -1.58 15.06
C LYS A 43 -21.76 -2.98 14.74
N TRP A 44 -22.65 -3.96 14.52
CA TRP A 44 -22.25 -5.31 14.17
C TRP A 44 -21.58 -5.39 12.80
N ILE A 45 -22.14 -4.71 11.78
CA ILE A 45 -21.52 -4.61 10.45
C ILE A 45 -20.09 -4.05 10.55
N ARG A 46 -19.90 -2.94 11.28
CA ARG A 46 -18.56 -2.34 11.48
C ARG A 46 -17.57 -3.27 12.18
N LEU A 47 -18.02 -4.04 13.16
CA LEU A 47 -17.15 -4.98 13.87
C LEU A 47 -16.74 -6.15 12.96
N GLN A 48 -17.67 -6.66 12.15
CA GLN A 48 -17.38 -7.73 11.20
C GLN A 48 -16.41 -7.28 10.10
N VAL A 49 -16.56 -6.05 9.58
CA VAL A 49 -15.60 -5.48 8.63
C VAL A 49 -14.22 -5.36 9.25
N GLN A 50 -14.09 -4.87 10.49
CA GLN A 50 -12.79 -4.76 11.17
C GLN A 50 -12.13 -6.12 11.42
N GLU A 51 -12.87 -7.14 11.84
CA GLU A 51 -12.35 -8.51 11.96
C GLU A 51 -11.88 -9.05 10.60
N SER A 52 -12.57 -8.70 9.51
CA SER A 52 -12.20 -9.12 8.16
C SER A 52 -11.01 -8.33 7.60
N THR A 53 -10.91 -7.03 7.90
CA THR A 53 -9.78 -6.17 7.50
C THR A 53 -8.51 -6.53 8.25
N ALA A 54 -8.59 -7.02 9.48
CA ALA A 54 -7.42 -7.53 10.22
C ALA A 54 -6.74 -8.72 9.52
N LEU A 55 -7.44 -9.41 8.61
CA LEU A 55 -6.91 -10.51 7.79
C LEU A 55 -6.39 -10.04 6.42
N GLN A 56 -6.57 -8.77 6.06
CA GLN A 56 -5.99 -8.20 4.84
C GLN A 56 -4.62 -7.59 5.19
N PRO A 57 -3.56 -7.87 4.41
CA PRO A 57 -2.31 -7.14 4.59
C PRO A 57 -2.59 -5.65 4.41
N ALA A 58 -2.16 -4.84 5.38
CA ALA A 58 -2.29 -3.38 5.34
C ALA A 58 -1.54 -2.73 4.16
N PHE A 59 -0.78 -3.53 3.41
CA PHE A 59 -0.01 -3.12 2.25
C PHE A 59 -0.75 -3.54 0.98
N ILE A 60 -1.40 -2.57 0.32
CA ILE A 60 -1.93 -2.72 -1.03
C ILE A 60 -0.77 -2.42 -1.98
N PRO A 61 -0.25 -3.40 -2.74
CA PRO A 61 0.81 -3.14 -3.70
C PRO A 61 0.26 -2.23 -4.79
N LEU A 62 0.77 -1.00 -4.87
CA LEU A 62 0.51 -0.14 -6.01
C LEU A 62 1.42 -0.61 -7.16
N PRO A 63 0.88 -0.96 -8.34
CA PRO A 63 1.69 -1.23 -9.50
C PRO A 63 2.36 0.09 -9.91
N LEU A 64 3.62 0.25 -9.51
CA LEU A 64 4.49 1.27 -10.08
C LEU A 64 4.64 0.90 -11.56
N PRO A 65 4.45 1.84 -12.50
CA PRO A 65 4.82 1.59 -13.88
C PRO A 65 6.31 1.30 -13.89
N THR A 66 6.66 0.02 -14.01
CA THR A 66 7.96 -0.40 -14.49
C THR A 66 8.03 0.09 -15.92
N ASN A 67 8.35 1.37 -16.10
CA ASN A 67 9.14 1.73 -17.25
C ASN A 67 10.28 0.73 -17.24
N ALA A 68 10.34 -0.08 -18.29
CA ALA A 68 11.43 -0.98 -18.54
C ALA A 68 12.70 -0.13 -18.63
N VAL A 69 13.26 0.23 -17.48
CA VAL A 69 14.67 0.50 -17.35
C VAL A 69 15.25 -0.87 -17.58
N ASN A 70 15.68 -1.06 -18.83
CA ASN A 70 16.43 -2.20 -19.31
C ASN A 70 17.20 -2.82 -18.15
N GLN A 71 16.91 -4.08 -17.89
CA GLN A 71 17.67 -4.96 -17.02
C GLN A 71 19.07 -5.23 -17.62
N HIS A 72 19.81 -4.18 -18.00
CA HIS A 72 21.25 -4.26 -17.94
C HIS A 72 21.56 -4.35 -16.45
N ALA A 73 21.76 -5.60 -16.02
CA ALA A 73 22.43 -5.97 -14.78
C ALA A 73 23.39 -4.86 -14.42
N ALA A 74 23.24 -4.28 -13.22
CA ALA A 74 24.03 -3.20 -12.68
C ALA A 74 25.50 -3.31 -13.12
N SER A 75 25.82 -2.72 -14.27
CA SER A 75 27.18 -2.60 -14.73
C SER A 75 27.75 -1.53 -13.80
N PRO A 76 28.77 -1.83 -12.98
CA PRO A 76 29.37 -0.79 -12.19
C PRO A 76 29.78 0.33 -13.17
N ASN A 77 29.31 1.54 -12.92
CA ASN A 77 29.69 2.69 -13.70
C ASN A 77 30.60 3.56 -12.85
N ILE A 78 31.67 4.06 -13.44
CA ILE A 78 32.61 4.98 -12.81
C ILE A 78 32.09 6.39 -13.03
N CYS A 79 31.65 7.05 -11.95
CA CYS A 79 31.24 8.46 -11.99
C CYS A 79 32.38 9.33 -11.46
N VAL A 80 32.85 10.26 -12.29
CA VAL A 80 33.81 11.30 -11.91
C VAL A 80 33.07 12.63 -11.90
N GLU A 81 33.10 13.32 -10.77
CA GLU A 81 32.51 14.63 -10.60
C GLU A 81 33.63 15.66 -10.44
N ILE A 82 33.66 16.64 -11.34
CA ILE A 82 34.68 17.69 -11.38
C ILE A 82 33.98 19.00 -11.09
N GLU A 83 34.24 19.57 -9.91
CA GLU A 83 33.76 20.89 -9.56
C GLU A 83 34.63 21.96 -10.24
N HIS A 84 34.01 22.83 -11.05
CA HIS A 84 34.67 23.95 -11.68
C HIS A 84 33.98 25.27 -11.26
N SER A 85 34.70 26.39 -11.33
CA SER A 85 34.22 27.72 -10.88
C SER A 85 32.94 28.21 -11.57
N ARG A 86 32.54 27.59 -12.69
CA ARG A 86 31.34 27.90 -13.47
C ARG A 86 30.29 26.78 -13.48
N GLY A 87 30.50 25.71 -12.71
CA GLY A 87 29.57 24.58 -12.63
C GLY A 87 30.27 23.23 -12.44
N THR A 88 29.47 22.21 -12.12
CA THR A 88 29.96 20.85 -11.89
C THR A 88 29.81 20.00 -13.15
N VAL A 89 30.90 19.39 -13.60
CA VAL A 89 30.90 18.46 -14.73
C VAL A 89 30.89 17.04 -14.20
N LYS A 90 29.83 16.30 -14.53
CA LYS A 90 29.70 14.89 -14.19
C LYS A 90 29.98 14.04 -15.42
N VAL A 91 30.97 13.16 -15.33
CA VAL A 91 31.29 12.22 -16.40
C VAL A 91 31.06 10.79 -15.92
N ASN A 92 30.39 10.01 -16.76
CA ASN A 92 30.00 8.64 -16.44
C ASN A 92 30.62 7.68 -17.45
N TRP A 93 31.40 6.72 -16.98
CA TRP A 93 31.99 5.67 -17.80
C TRP A 93 31.49 4.29 -17.39
N PRO A 94 31.28 3.36 -18.33
CA PRO A 94 31.10 1.96 -17.98
C PRO A 94 32.42 1.38 -17.46
N THR A 95 32.37 0.44 -16.50
CA THR A 95 33.61 -0.17 -15.92
C THR A 95 34.47 -0.87 -16.96
N GLU A 96 33.89 -1.36 -18.07
CA GLU A 96 34.64 -1.91 -19.20
C GLU A 96 35.61 -0.91 -19.85
N SER A 97 35.35 0.39 -19.68
CA SER A 97 36.18 1.50 -20.15
C SER A 97 37.04 2.14 -19.05
N ALA A 98 37.33 1.42 -17.95
CA ALA A 98 38.12 1.95 -16.84
C ALA A 98 39.51 2.49 -17.26
N ALA A 99 40.15 1.88 -18.25
CA ALA A 99 41.43 2.36 -18.79
C ALA A 99 41.33 3.76 -19.43
N ALA A 100 40.22 4.06 -20.11
CA ALA A 100 39.94 5.37 -20.69
C ALA A 100 39.63 6.42 -19.60
N CYS A 101 38.95 6.02 -18.52
CA CYS A 101 38.79 6.88 -17.35
C CYS A 101 40.15 7.24 -16.72
N ALA A 102 41.07 6.28 -16.61
CA ALA A 102 42.41 6.51 -16.04
C ALA A 102 43.31 7.38 -16.94
N SER A 103 43.17 7.32 -18.27
CA SER A 103 43.86 8.27 -19.16
C SER A 103 43.29 9.68 -19.02
N PHE A 104 41.97 9.83 -18.99
CA PHE A 104 41.31 11.12 -18.82
C PHE A 104 41.71 11.80 -17.51
N LEU A 105 41.70 11.08 -16.39
CA LEU A 105 42.12 11.63 -15.09
C LEU A 105 43.59 12.05 -15.07
N ARG A 106 44.47 11.36 -15.79
CA ARG A 106 45.89 11.73 -15.90
C ARG A 106 46.09 13.01 -16.70
N ASP A 107 45.33 13.19 -17.79
CA ASP A 107 45.38 14.42 -18.57
C ASP A 107 44.75 15.61 -17.83
N LEU A 108 43.72 15.37 -17.01
CA LEU A 108 43.09 16.40 -16.20
C LEU A 108 43.99 16.92 -15.07
N LEU A 109 44.85 16.06 -14.51
CA LEU A 109 45.73 16.37 -13.38
C LEU A 109 47.12 16.86 -13.80
N ARG A 110 47.38 17.02 -15.10
CA ARG A 110 48.65 17.52 -15.65
C ARG A 110 48.62 19.03 -15.86
#